data_AF-A0A960ETX2-F1
#
_entry.id   AF-A0A960ETX2-F1
#
_cell.length_a   1.000
_cell.length_b   1.000
_cell.length_c   1.000
_cell.angle_alpha   90.00
_cell.angle_beta   90.00
_cell.angle_gamma   90.00
#
_symmetry.space_group_name_H-M   'P 1'
#
loop_
_entity.id
_entity.type
_entity.pdbx_description
1 polymer ?
#
loop_
_entity_poly.entity_id
_entity_poly.type
_entity_poly.pdbx_seq_one_letter_code
_entity_poly.pdbx_strand_id
1 'polypeptide(L)'
;MAVPSDLHEWVSFEDPEEDRTWLFDVTFLTSNWTCIFGRGCKGVLTEDFSEAVQGCCSYGAHFTGADDIAHVEAMAERLSPSQWQFRDVGLAEGITTTDDEGSTTTRIVEDACIFLNRPGF
;
A
#
# COMPACT_ATOMS: atom_id res chain seq x y z
N MET A 1 24.43 33.25 -3.48
CA MET A 1 22.96 33.20 -3.68
C MET A 1 22.43 32.13 -2.74
N ALA A 2 21.37 32.42 -1.98
CA ALA A 2 20.71 31.39 -1.17
C ALA A 2 19.93 30.45 -2.10
N VAL A 3 20.00 29.15 -1.84
CA VAL A 3 19.21 28.15 -2.57
C VAL A 3 17.75 28.25 -2.08
N PRO A 4 16.75 28.30 -2.97
CA PRO A 4 15.34 28.28 -2.57
C PRO A 4 15.03 27.01 -1.76
N SER A 5 14.21 27.14 -0.70
CA SER A 5 13.84 26.02 0.18
C SER A 5 12.96 24.97 -0.50
N ASP A 6 12.39 25.31 -1.65
CA ASP A 6 11.52 24.50 -2.51
C ASP A 6 12.20 24.17 -3.85
N LEU A 7 13.53 24.19 -3.91
CA LEU A 7 14.25 23.76 -5.11
C LEU A 7 14.17 22.23 -5.21
N HIS A 8 13.53 21.75 -6.27
CA HIS A 8 13.47 20.32 -6.63
C HIS A 8 14.24 20.06 -7.93
N GLU A 9 15.01 18.98 -7.95
CA GLU A 9 15.64 18.43 -9.15
C GLU A 9 14.73 17.35 -9.73
N TRP A 10 14.44 17.45 -11.03
CA TRP A 10 13.54 16.56 -11.74
C TRP A 10 14.25 15.87 -12.90
N VAL A 11 13.92 14.61 -13.15
CA VAL A 11 14.30 13.89 -14.36
C VAL A 11 13.04 13.43 -15.10
N SER A 12 13.06 13.55 -16.42
CA SER A 12 11.98 13.07 -17.28
C SER A 12 12.48 12.28 -18.47
N PHE A 13 11.63 11.39 -18.96
CA PHE A 13 11.84 10.67 -20.21
C PHE A 13 10.48 10.28 -20.82
N GLU A 14 10.45 10.19 -22.15
CA GLU A 14 9.27 9.76 -22.89
C GLU A 14 9.12 8.25 -22.77
N ASP A 15 7.87 7.79 -22.66
CA ASP A 15 7.57 6.38 -22.74
C ASP A 15 7.72 5.90 -24.19
N PRO A 16 8.43 4.79 -24.46
CA PRO A 16 8.63 4.31 -25.82
C PRO A 16 7.38 3.69 -26.47
N GLU A 17 6.38 3.31 -25.69
CA GLU A 17 5.20 2.55 -26.14
C GLU A 17 3.89 3.37 -26.05
N GLU A 18 3.84 4.37 -25.18
CA GLU A 18 2.65 5.20 -24.94
C GLU A 18 2.95 6.70 -25.10
N ASP A 19 1.95 7.49 -25.48
CA ASP A 19 2.05 8.96 -25.55
C ASP A 19 1.97 9.58 -24.13
N ARG A 20 2.99 9.29 -23.31
CA ARG A 20 3.16 9.81 -21.95
C ARG A 20 4.60 10.17 -21.65
N THR A 21 4.80 11.12 -20.73
CA THR A 21 6.11 11.49 -20.19
C THR A 21 6.17 11.10 -18.72
N TRP A 22 7.18 10.32 -18.35
CA TRP A 22 7.48 10.04 -16.96
C TRP A 22 8.25 11.20 -16.35
N LEU A 23 7.89 11.59 -15.12
CA LEU A 23 8.53 12.67 -14.39
C LEU A 23 8.80 12.21 -12.95
N PHE A 24 10.06 12.29 -12.52
CA PHE A 24 10.49 11.85 -11.19
C PHE A 24 11.19 12.97 -10.44
N ASP A 25 10.82 13.13 -9.16
CA ASP A 25 11.47 14.05 -8.22
C ASP A 25 12.73 13.40 -7.65
N VAL A 26 13.90 13.75 -8.20
CA VAL A 26 15.19 13.22 -7.76
C VAL A 26 15.51 13.71 -6.34
N THR A 27 15.07 14.91 -5.96
CA THR A 27 15.24 15.44 -4.61
C THR A 27 14.50 14.59 -3.58
N PHE A 28 13.26 14.19 -3.86
CA PHE A 28 12.51 13.28 -2.98
C PHE A 28 13.14 11.88 -2.93
N LEU A 29 13.44 11.29 -4.09
CA LEU A 29 14.00 9.94 -4.20
C LEU A 29 15.37 9.78 -3.50
N THR A 30 16.16 10.86 -3.43
CA THR A 30 17.47 10.87 -2.76
C THR A 30 17.43 11.46 -1.35
N SER A 31 16.24 11.83 -0.86
CA SER A 31 16.07 12.38 0.48
C SER A 31 16.22 11.30 1.57
N ASN A 32 16.32 11.75 2.82
CA ASN A 32 16.23 10.88 3.99
C ASN A 32 14.79 10.54 4.39
N TRP A 33 13.80 10.77 3.51
CA TRP A 33 12.42 10.42 3.79
C TRP A 33 12.30 8.91 3.99
N THR A 34 11.53 8.52 5.00
CA THR A 34 11.20 7.13 5.27
C THR A 34 9.73 7.03 5.64
N CYS A 35 9.08 5.97 5.19
CA CYS A 35 7.75 5.62 5.66
C CYS A 35 7.78 5.45 7.19
N ILE A 36 6.79 6.05 7.86
CA ILE A 36 6.61 5.98 9.33
C ILE A 36 5.47 5.03 9.72
N PHE A 37 5.06 4.12 8.83
CA PHE A 37 4.09 3.09 9.14
C PHE A 37 4.53 2.30 10.39
N GLY A 38 3.59 2.08 11.32
CA GLY A 38 3.88 1.50 12.64
C GLY A 38 4.66 2.41 13.61
N ARG A 39 5.00 3.64 13.23
CA ARG A 39 5.75 4.63 14.03
C ARG A 39 5.00 5.95 14.17
N GLY A 40 3.68 5.89 14.39
CA GLY A 40 2.82 7.08 14.51
C GLY A 40 2.34 7.64 13.17
N CYS A 41 2.19 6.79 12.15
CA CYS A 41 1.58 7.17 10.88
C CYS A 41 0.11 7.57 11.10
N LYS A 42 -0.28 8.74 10.57
CA LYS A 42 -1.65 9.28 10.67
C LYS A 42 -2.70 8.58 9.83
N GLY A 43 -2.30 7.59 9.04
CA GLY A 43 -3.20 6.94 8.09
C GLY A 43 -3.38 7.75 6.81
N VAL A 44 -4.27 7.24 5.96
CA VAL A 44 -4.63 7.83 4.66
C VAL A 44 -6.05 8.43 4.64
N LEU A 45 -6.75 8.37 5.77
CA LEU A 45 -8.08 8.98 5.93
C LEU A 45 -7.94 10.51 6.09
N THR A 46 -9.06 11.22 5.91
CA THR A 46 -9.11 12.68 6.01
C THR A 46 -8.68 13.20 7.38
N GLU A 47 -9.09 12.50 8.44
CA GLU A 47 -8.75 12.85 9.82
C GLU A 47 -7.58 12.00 10.33
N ASP A 48 -6.93 12.48 11.39
CA ASP A 48 -5.84 11.75 12.03
C ASP A 48 -6.36 10.40 12.56
N PHE A 49 -5.83 9.32 12.00
CA PHE A 49 -6.22 7.96 12.32
C PHE A 49 -5.06 7.14 12.89
N SER A 50 -4.10 7.82 13.55
CA SER A 50 -2.92 7.19 14.12
C SER A 50 -3.24 6.11 15.15
N GLU A 51 -4.31 6.28 15.93
CA GLU A 51 -4.70 5.36 17.01
C GLU A 51 -5.06 3.97 16.50
N ALA A 52 -5.61 3.86 15.28
CA ALA A 52 -5.98 2.58 14.69
C ALA A 52 -4.78 1.81 14.12
N VAL A 53 -3.61 2.46 13.98
CA VAL A 53 -2.37 1.88 13.45
C VAL A 53 -2.54 1.25 12.05
N GLN A 54 -3.54 1.70 11.29
CA GLN A 54 -3.86 1.12 9.99
C GLN A 54 -2.98 1.65 8.87
N GLY A 55 -2.49 2.88 8.95
CA GLY A 55 -1.68 3.47 7.89
C GLY A 55 -2.39 3.45 6.54
N CYS A 56 -1.73 2.94 5.51
CA CYS A 56 -2.31 2.75 4.18
C CYS A 56 -3.27 1.55 4.07
N CYS A 57 -3.36 0.68 5.08
CA CYS A 57 -4.21 -0.51 5.05
C CYS A 57 -5.71 -0.23 5.31
N SER A 58 -6.11 1.03 5.53
CA SER A 58 -7.49 1.38 5.85
C SER A 58 -8.50 1.02 4.75
N TYR A 59 -8.12 1.15 3.48
CA TYR A 59 -9.01 0.85 2.35
C TYR A 59 -8.76 -0.51 1.70
N GLY A 60 -7.73 -1.24 2.15
CA GLY A 60 -7.20 -2.37 1.41
C GLY A 60 -6.24 -1.94 0.30
N ALA A 61 -5.45 -2.88 -0.21
CA ALA A 61 -4.53 -2.64 -1.32
C ALA A 61 -5.22 -2.99 -2.65
N HIS A 62 -5.21 -2.05 -3.59
CA HIS A 62 -5.65 -2.29 -4.96
C HIS A 62 -4.64 -3.11 -5.73
N PHE A 63 -5.12 -3.89 -6.68
CA PHE A 63 -4.29 -4.67 -7.58
C PHE A 63 -4.24 -4.06 -8.97
N THR A 64 -3.09 -4.22 -9.62
CA THR A 64 -2.85 -3.76 -10.99
C THR A 64 -3.43 -4.69 -12.06
N GLY A 65 -3.74 -5.94 -11.70
CA GLY A 65 -4.34 -6.93 -12.60
C GLY A 65 -4.30 -8.34 -12.05
N ALA A 66 -4.68 -9.31 -12.88
CA ALA A 66 -4.78 -10.72 -12.50
C ALA A 66 -3.43 -11.33 -12.07
N ASP A 67 -2.33 -10.93 -12.73
CA ASP A 67 -0.99 -11.44 -12.41
C ASP A 67 -0.51 -10.97 -11.02
N ASP A 68 -0.85 -9.73 -10.65
CA ASP A 68 -0.57 -9.15 -9.34
C ASP A 68 -1.36 -9.86 -8.23
N ILE A 69 -2.65 -10.11 -8.47
CA ILE A 69 -3.51 -10.90 -7.56
C ILE A 69 -2.91 -12.30 -7.35
N ALA A 70 -2.63 -13.02 -8.43
CA ALA A 70 -2.09 -14.38 -8.35
C ALA A 70 -0.73 -14.43 -7.63
N HIS A 71 0.12 -13.41 -7.85
CA HIS A 71 1.39 -13.29 -7.15
C HIS A 71 1.19 -13.12 -5.64
N VAL A 72 0.31 -12.21 -5.23
CA VAL A 72 0.05 -11.93 -3.81
C VAL A 72 -0.62 -13.12 -3.12
N GLU A 73 -1.55 -13.81 -3.78
CA GLU A 73 -2.16 -15.05 -3.30
C GLU A 73 -1.09 -16.12 -3.02
N ALA A 74 -0.20 -16.36 -3.98
CA ALA A 74 0.91 -17.31 -3.81
C ALA A 74 1.86 -16.92 -2.68
N MET A 75 2.07 -15.63 -2.43
CA MET A 75 2.88 -15.18 -1.28
C MET A 75 2.11 -15.35 0.04
N ALA A 76 0.81 -15.11 0.07
CA ALA A 76 -0.04 -15.26 1.24
C ALA A 76 -0.09 -16.71 1.74
N GLU A 77 -0.13 -17.68 0.84
CA GLU A 77 -0.08 -19.12 1.17
C GLU A 77 1.17 -19.53 1.96
N ARG A 78 2.27 -18.79 1.80
CA ARG A 78 3.54 -19.05 2.48
C ARG A 78 3.58 -18.52 3.91
N LEU A 79 2.62 -17.69 4.31
CA LEU A 79 2.56 -17.11 5.65
C LEU A 79 2.10 -18.16 6.66
N SER A 80 2.83 -18.25 7.76
CA SER A 80 2.49 -19.12 8.89
C SER A 80 1.48 -18.47 9.84
N PRO A 81 0.82 -19.25 10.71
CA PRO A 81 -0.12 -18.71 11.70
C PRO A 81 0.50 -17.71 12.68
N SER A 82 1.82 -17.68 12.88
CA SER A 82 2.48 -16.68 13.73
C SER A 82 2.84 -15.39 12.99
N GLN A 83 2.69 -15.35 11.67
CA GLN A 83 3.01 -14.19 10.84
C GLN A 83 1.77 -13.41 10.42
N TRP A 84 0.61 -14.06 10.36
CA TRP A 84 -0.62 -13.48 9.82
C TRP A 84 -1.82 -13.85 10.69
N GLN A 85 -2.35 -12.86 11.39
CA GLN A 85 -3.46 -12.97 12.32
C GLN A 85 -4.73 -13.54 11.68
N PHE A 86 -5.05 -13.07 10.48
CA PHE A 86 -6.29 -13.42 9.77
C PHE A 86 -6.07 -14.53 8.73
N ARG A 87 -5.02 -15.34 8.90
CA ARG A 87 -4.68 -16.43 7.97
C ARG A 87 -5.83 -17.39 7.72
N ASP A 88 -6.51 -17.81 8.78
CA ASP A 88 -7.60 -18.79 8.64
C ASP A 88 -8.79 -18.21 7.86
N VAL A 89 -9.08 -16.91 8.05
CA VAL A 89 -10.08 -16.18 7.24
C VAL A 89 -9.63 -16.11 5.78
N GLY A 90 -8.37 -15.73 5.53
CA GLY A 90 -7.84 -15.63 4.17
C GLY A 90 -7.78 -16.96 3.43
N LEU A 91 -7.59 -18.08 4.14
CA LEU A 91 -7.64 -19.42 3.54
C LEU A 91 -9.08 -19.91 3.29
N ALA A 92 -10.03 -19.52 4.13
CA ALA A 92 -11.42 -19.94 3.99
C ALA A 92 -12.20 -19.09 2.97
N GLU A 93 -11.94 -17.79 2.94
CA GLU A 93 -12.75 -16.79 2.22
C GLU A 93 -11.97 -16.06 1.10
N GLY A 94 -10.68 -16.34 0.96
CA GLY A 94 -9.78 -15.63 0.05
C GLY A 94 -9.31 -14.27 0.61
N ILE A 95 -8.24 -13.76 0.02
CA ILE A 95 -7.60 -12.50 0.43
C ILE A 95 -8.10 -11.27 -0.33
N THR A 96 -8.90 -11.47 -1.38
CA THR A 96 -9.38 -10.41 -2.26
C THR A 96 -10.89 -10.23 -2.17
N THR A 97 -11.35 -9.05 -2.58
CA THR A 97 -12.77 -8.76 -2.83
C THR A 97 -12.86 -7.84 -4.05
N THR A 98 -13.92 -7.99 -4.82
CA THR A 98 -14.21 -7.14 -5.98
C THR A 98 -15.51 -6.41 -5.73
N ASP A 99 -15.53 -5.10 -5.97
CA ASP A 99 -16.74 -4.29 -5.86
C ASP A 99 -17.62 -4.34 -7.12
N ASP A 100 -18.79 -3.71 -7.06
CA ASP A 100 -19.74 -3.66 -8.17
C ASP A 100 -19.21 -2.90 -9.40
N GLU A 101 -18.17 -2.08 -9.22
CA GLU A 101 -17.49 -1.33 -10.29
C GLU A 101 -16.32 -2.12 -10.90
N GLY A 102 -16.05 -3.33 -10.39
CA GLY A 102 -15.00 -4.23 -10.88
C GLY A 102 -13.61 -3.96 -10.30
N SER A 103 -13.48 -3.05 -9.33
CA SER A 103 -12.23 -2.80 -8.64
C SER A 103 -11.95 -3.93 -7.65
N THR A 104 -10.77 -4.55 -7.77
CA THR A 104 -10.35 -5.63 -6.86
C THR A 104 -9.34 -5.11 -5.86
N THR A 105 -9.60 -5.34 -4.58
CA THR A 105 -8.73 -4.98 -3.47
C THR A 105 -8.50 -6.17 -2.54
N THR A 106 -7.53 -6.06 -1.65
CA THR A 106 -7.46 -6.97 -0.50
C THR A 106 -8.71 -6.82 0.36
N ARG A 107 -9.25 -7.94 0.84
CA ARG A 107 -10.41 -7.98 1.72
C ARG A 107 -10.19 -7.11 2.97
N ILE A 108 -11.26 -6.44 3.40
CA ILE A 108 -11.32 -5.78 4.70
C ILE A 108 -11.88 -6.74 5.74
N VAL A 109 -11.13 -6.94 6.82
CA VAL A 109 -11.52 -7.73 7.98
C VAL A 109 -11.31 -6.86 9.21
N GLU A 110 -12.33 -6.70 10.04
CA GLU A 110 -12.30 -5.83 11.23
C GLU A 110 -11.80 -4.40 10.92
N ASP A 111 -12.40 -3.77 9.90
CA ASP A 111 -12.16 -2.38 9.49
C ASP A 111 -10.76 -2.06 8.91
N ALA A 112 -9.95 -3.05 8.55
CA ALA A 112 -8.73 -2.83 7.77
C ALA A 112 -8.38 -4.01 6.86
N CYS A 113 -7.38 -3.83 5.99
CA CYS A 113 -6.81 -4.89 5.16
C CYS A 113 -6.58 -6.19 5.94
N ILE A 114 -6.93 -7.32 5.32
CA ILE A 114 -6.75 -8.67 5.88
C ILE A 114 -5.29 -8.98 6.27
N PHE A 115 -4.30 -8.33 5.66
CA PHE A 115 -2.88 -8.51 5.99
C PHE A 115 -2.38 -7.65 7.15
N LEU A 116 -3.18 -6.70 7.64
CA LEU A 116 -2.79 -5.89 8.79
C LEU A 116 -2.94 -6.70 10.08
N ASN A 117 -1.83 -7.14 10.69
CA ASN A 117 -1.90 -7.65 12.07
C ASN A 117 -2.24 -6.50 13.02
N ARG A 118 -3.17 -6.75 13.94
CA ARG A 118 -3.59 -5.76 14.94
C ARG A 118 -2.57 -5.66 16.08
N PRO A 119 -2.51 -4.51 16.78
CA PRO A 119 -1.64 -4.37 17.94
C PRO A 119 -1.87 -5.49 18.97
N GLY A 120 -0.81 -6.20 19.34
CA GLY A 120 -0.85 -7.29 20.32
C GLY A 120 -0.90 -8.70 19.75
N PHE A 121 -1.01 -8.86 18.42
CA PHE A 121 -0.65 -10.08 17.72
C PHE A 121 0.87 -10.23 17.64
#